data_AF-A0A7Z9IZ31-F1
#
_entry.id   AF-A0A7Z9IZ31-F1
#
_cell.length_a   1.000
_cell.length_b   1.000
_cell.length_c   1.000
_cell.angle_alpha   90.00
_cell.angle_beta   90.00
_cell.angle_gamma   90.00
#
_symmetry.space_group_name_H-M   'P 1'
#
loop_
_entity.id
_entity.type
_entity.pdbx_description
1 polymer ?
#
loop_
_entity_poly.entity_id
_entity_poly.type
_entity_poly.pdbx_seq_one_letter_code
_entity_poly.pdbx_strand_id
1 'polypeptide(L)'
;GFLLSATLLGYLGERGFDRNIGTTLVAMLMGTVVIFLLGYSWLAYLIGAEKAFLFGVYPFLWAEIFKIALAALVLPTCWKLLGRRSRSKI
;
A
#
# COMPACT_ATOMS: atom_id res chain seq x y z
N GLY A 1 6.40 2.38 -12.30
CA GLY A 1 5.96 1.75 -11.04
C GLY A 1 4.89 2.56 -10.34
N PHE A 2 5.28 3.70 -9.78
CA PHE A 2 4.45 4.50 -8.87
C PHE A 2 3.08 4.92 -9.44
N LEU A 3 3.03 5.45 -10.67
CA LEU A 3 1.78 5.91 -11.27
C LEU A 3 0.72 4.78 -11.38
N LEU A 4 1.14 3.59 -11.79
CA LEU A 4 0.26 2.40 -11.88
C LEU A 4 -0.20 1.93 -10.49
N SER A 5 0.72 1.86 -9.53
CA SER A 5 0.40 1.47 -8.16
C SER A 5 -0.55 2.47 -7.48
N ALA A 6 -0.31 3.77 -7.64
CA ALA A 6 -1.13 4.84 -7.08
C ALA A 6 -2.53 4.90 -7.67
N THR A 7 -2.67 4.71 -8.99
CA THR A 7 -3.98 4.64 -9.65
C THR A 7 -4.76 3.40 -9.24
N LEU A 8 -4.10 2.23 -9.13
CA LEU A 8 -4.71 1.02 -8.59
C LEU A 8 -5.19 1.20 -7.14
N LEU A 9 -4.33 1.71 -6.25
CA LEU A 9 -4.72 1.96 -4.86
C LEU A 9 -5.85 2.98 -4.76
N GLY A 10 -5.78 4.08 -5.52
CA GLY A 10 -6.83 5.10 -5.56
C GLY A 10 -8.17 4.51 -5.98
N TYR A 11 -8.17 3.69 -7.04
CA TYR A 11 -9.37 3.00 -7.52
C TYR A 11 -9.96 2.02 -6.50
N LEU A 12 -9.11 1.26 -5.80
CA LEU A 12 -9.56 0.37 -4.73
C LEU A 12 -10.09 1.15 -3.51
N GLY A 13 -9.46 2.28 -3.19
CA GLY A 13 -9.88 3.16 -2.10
C GLY A 13 -11.25 3.79 -2.33
N GLU A 14 -11.54 4.24 -3.56
CA GLU A 14 -12.87 4.74 -3.94
C GLU A 14 -13.96 3.67 -3.81
N ARG A 15 -13.61 2.39 -3.99
CA ARG A 15 -14.53 1.25 -3.75
C ARG A 15 -14.73 0.91 -2.27
N GLY A 16 -14.14 1.68 -1.36
CA GLY A 16 -14.30 1.50 0.09
C GLY A 16 -13.47 0.37 0.66
N PHE A 17 -12.40 -0.08 -0.02
CA PHE A 17 -11.48 -1.07 0.52
C PHE A 17 -10.77 -0.58 1.79
N ASP A 18 -10.78 0.73 2.09
CA ASP A 18 -10.26 1.34 3.32
C ASP A 18 -11.16 1.17 4.56
N ARG A 19 -12.33 0.56 4.41
CA ARG A 19 -13.31 0.42 5.52
C ARG A 19 -13.08 -0.80 6.39
N ASN A 20 -12.37 -1.82 5.89
CA ASN A 20 -12.15 -3.07 6.59
C ASN A 20 -10.67 -3.47 6.50
N ILE A 21 -10.10 -3.95 7.61
CA ILE A 21 -8.66 -4.26 7.72
C ILE A 21 -8.24 -5.27 6.64
N GLY A 22 -9.08 -6.27 6.36
CA GLY A 22 -8.82 -7.28 5.32
C GLY A 22 -8.75 -6.70 3.90
N THR A 23 -9.67 -5.80 3.53
CA THR A 23 -9.66 -5.17 2.20
C THR A 23 -8.53 -4.15 2.06
N THR A 24 -8.20 -3.42 3.14
CA THR A 24 -7.04 -2.53 3.15
C THR A 24 -5.74 -3.30 2.92
N LEU A 25 -5.58 -4.45 3.59
CA LEU A 25 -4.43 -5.33 3.41
C LEU A 25 -4.28 -5.78 1.95
N VAL A 26 -5.37 -6.26 1.34
CA VAL A 26 -5.36 -6.72 -0.06
C VAL A 26 -5.02 -5.58 -1.02
N ALA A 27 -5.60 -4.39 -0.81
CA ALA A 27 -5.35 -3.23 -1.67
C ALA A 27 -3.88 -2.78 -1.60
N MET A 28 -3.34 -2.70 -0.38
CA MET A 28 -1.94 -2.34 -0.19
C MET A 28 -1.00 -3.38 -0.78
N LEU A 29 -1.24 -4.68 -0.52
CA LEU A 29 -0.44 -5.77 -1.08
C LEU A 29 -0.39 -5.74 -2.61
N MET A 30 -1.52 -5.48 -3.28
CA MET A 30 -1.53 -5.38 -4.74
C MET A 30 -0.67 -4.22 -5.25
N GLY A 31 -0.81 -3.02 -4.70
CA GLY A 31 0.01 -1.90 -5.16
C GLY A 31 1.48 -2.03 -4.82
N THR A 32 1.78 -2.62 -3.67
CA THR A 32 3.11 -3.04 -3.24
C THR A 32 3.73 -3.99 -4.27
N VAL A 33 3.04 -5.07 -4.65
CA VAL A 33 3.56 -6.04 -5.61
C VAL A 33 3.80 -5.38 -6.97
N VAL A 34 2.89 -4.54 -7.44
CA VAL A 34 3.06 -3.81 -8.71
C VAL A 34 4.26 -2.88 -8.67
N ILE A 35 4.46 -2.15 -7.56
CA ILE A 35 5.59 -1.23 -7.44
C ILE A 35 6.92 -1.97 -7.28
N PHE A 36 6.93 -3.08 -6.55
CA PHE A 36 8.10 -3.93 -6.36
C PHE A 36 8.50 -4.64 -7.64
N LEU A 37 7.56 -5.19 -8.40
CA LEU A 37 7.86 -5.86 -9.66
C LEU A 37 8.51 -4.89 -10.66
N LEU A 38 7.92 -3.70 -10.82
CA LEU A 38 8.43 -2.69 -11.74
C LEU A 38 9.75 -2.07 -11.25
N GLY A 39 9.91 -1.92 -9.93
CA GLY A 39 11.15 -1.43 -9.31
C GLY A 39 12.27 -2.47 -9.41
N TYR A 40 11.97 -3.72 -9.10
CA TYR A 40 12.90 -4.85 -9.19
C TYR A 40 13.35 -5.10 -10.62
N SER A 41 12.44 -5.10 -11.60
CA SER A 41 12.81 -5.30 -13.01
C SER A 41 13.77 -4.22 -13.50
N TRP A 42 13.57 -2.97 -13.07
CA TRP A 42 14.45 -1.86 -13.42
C TRP A 42 15.82 -1.97 -12.71
N LEU A 43 15.82 -2.32 -11.43
CA LEU A 43 17.03 -2.44 -10.64
C LEU A 43 17.88 -3.65 -11.04
N ALA A 44 17.23 -4.77 -11.40
CA ALA A 44 17.86 -5.97 -11.91
C ALA A 44 18.58 -5.70 -13.25
N TYR A 45 18.03 -4.83 -14.10
CA TYR A 45 18.68 -4.40 -15.34
C TYR A 45 19.94 -3.56 -15.08
N LEU A 46 19.97 -2.74 -14.03
CA LEU A 46 21.09 -1.84 -13.74
C LEU A 46 22.25 -2.50 -12.97
N ILE A 47 21.94 -3.34 -11.97
CA ILE A 47 22.92 -3.78 -10.96
C ILE A 47 23.01 -5.32 -10.87
N GLY A 48 22.15 -6.04 -11.61
CA GLY A 48 22.04 -7.49 -11.59
C GLY A 48 20.98 -8.01 -10.60
N ALA A 49 20.37 -9.16 -10.92
CA ALA A 49 19.22 -9.72 -10.21
C ALA A 49 19.48 -10.04 -8.72
N GLU A 50 20.68 -10.54 -8.38
CA GLU A 50 21.06 -10.86 -7.00
C GLU A 50 21.18 -9.60 -6.13
N LYS A 51 21.89 -8.58 -6.63
CA LYS A 51 22.06 -7.31 -5.90
C LYS A 51 20.74 -6.55 -5.81
N ALA A 52 19.91 -6.59 -6.85
CA ALA A 52 18.59 -5.97 -6.84
C ALA A 52 17.68 -6.57 -5.74
N PHE A 53 17.78 -7.87 -5.46
CA PHE A 53 16.98 -8.50 -4.41
C PHE A 53 17.49 -8.12 -3.01
N LEU A 54 18.80 -8.21 -2.80
CA LEU A 54 19.44 -7.91 -1.51
C LEU A 54 19.32 -6.44 -1.10
N PHE A 55 19.49 -5.51 -2.04
CA PHE A 55 19.45 -4.07 -1.74
C PHE A 55 18.08 -3.43 -1.99
N GLY A 56 17.28 -3.99 -2.89
CA GLY A 56 15.99 -3.43 -3.28
C GLY A 56 14.80 -4.04 -2.56
N VAL A 57 14.74 -5.37 -2.42
CA VAL A 57 13.55 -6.07 -1.93
C VAL A 57 13.65 -6.35 -0.43
N TYR A 58 14.79 -6.87 0.01
CA TYR A 58 15.00 -7.32 1.39
C TYR A 58 14.83 -6.24 2.47
N PRO A 59 15.46 -5.05 2.39
CA PRO A 59 15.24 -4.01 3.41
C PRO A 59 13.85 -3.38 3.31
N PHE A 60 13.25 -3.42 2.13
CA PHE A 60 12.03 -2.71 1.81
C PHE A 60 10.78 -3.48 2.31
N LEU A 61 10.86 -4.81 2.38
CA LEU A 61 9.86 -5.68 3.02
C LEU A 61 9.57 -5.29 4.47
N TRP A 62 10.62 -5.02 5.27
CA TRP A 62 10.45 -4.61 6.67
C TRP A 62 9.72 -3.27 6.78
N ALA A 63 10.11 -2.31 5.94
CA ALA A 63 9.45 -1.01 5.89
C ALA A 63 7.98 -1.13 5.45
N GLU A 64 7.67 -2.06 4.54
CA GLU A 64 6.30 -2.28 4.08
C GLU A 64 5.41 -2.96 5.10
N ILE A 65 5.89 -3.99 5.81
CA ILE A 65 5.14 -4.61 6.90
C ILE A 65 4.77 -3.55 7.93
N PHE A 66 5.73 -2.70 8.29
CA PHE A 66 5.50 -1.61 9.23
C PHE A 66 4.47 -0.58 8.69
N LYS A 67 4.57 -0.21 7.41
CA LYS A 67 3.62 0.71 6.75
C LYS A 67 2.21 0.15 6.72
N ILE A 68 2.07 -1.13 6.37
CA ILE A 68 0.79 -1.82 6.27
C ILE A 68 0.16 -1.93 7.67
N ALA A 69 0.95 -2.26 8.70
CA ALA A 69 0.48 -2.29 10.08
C ALA A 69 -0.04 -0.92 10.55
N LEU A 70 0.69 0.16 10.23
CA LEU A 70 0.24 1.53 10.52
C LEU A 70 -1.04 1.88 9.76
N ALA A 71 -1.10 1.60 8.46
CA ALA A 71 -2.26 1.89 7.64
C ALA A 71 -3.51 1.13 8.12
N ALA A 72 -3.35 -0.15 8.49
CA ALA A 72 -4.42 -0.98 9.05
C ALA A 72 -4.97 -0.47 10.39
N LEU A 73 -4.18 0.28 11.17
CA LEU A 73 -4.64 0.94 12.40
C LEU A 73 -5.23 2.33 12.12
N VAL A 74 -4.57 3.12 11.28
CA VAL A 74 -4.93 4.53 11.02
C VAL A 74 -6.20 4.63 10.18
N LEU A 75 -6.32 3.88 9.08
CA LEU A 75 -7.47 3.98 8.16
C LEU A 75 -8.82 3.70 8.82
N PRO A 76 -9.04 2.57 9.53
CA PRO A 76 -10.33 2.34 10.20
C PRO A 76 -10.58 3.33 11.35
N THR A 77 -9.54 3.81 12.01
CA THR A 77 -9.65 4.83 13.06
C THR A 77 -10.08 6.18 12.47
N CYS A 78 -9.46 6.59 11.36
CA CYS A 78 -9.84 7.79 10.61
C CYS A 78 -11.29 7.70 10.10
N TRP A 79 -11.71 6.56 9.55
CA TRP A 79 -13.10 6.36 9.11
C TRP A 79 -14.10 6.36 10.28
N LYS A 80 -13.75 5.77 11.44
CA LYS A 80 -14.60 5.85 12.66
C LYS A 80 -14.74 7.28 13.17
N LEU A 81 -13.66 8.08 13.14
CA LEU A 81 -13.68 9.48 13.57
C LEU A 81 -14.43 10.39 12.58
N LEU A 82 -14.25 10.18 11.28
CA LEU A 82 -14.94 10.92 10.22
C LEU A 82 -16.42 10.54 10.13
N GLY A 83 -16.77 9.25 10.29
CA GLY A 83 -18.16 8.78 10.35
C GLY A 83 -18.94 9.35 11.54
N ARG A 84 -18.26 9.64 12.66
CA ARG A 84 -18.86 10.36 13.80
C ARG A 84 -19.16 11.83 13.49
N ARG A 85 -18.41 12.49 12.59
CA ARG A 85 -18.69 13.89 12.21
C ARG A 85 -19.88 14.03 11.26
N SER A 86 -20.28 13.00 10.53
CA SER A 86 -21.44 13.08 9.62
C SER A 86 -22.81 12.94 10.30
N ARG A 87 -22.86 12.83 11.64
CA ARG A 87 -24.11 12.78 12.41
C ARG A 87 -24.40 14.04 13.23
N SER A 88 -23.82 15.17 12.82
CA SER A 88 -24.09 16.50 13.42
C SER A 88 -24.56 17.49 12.37
N LYS A 89 -25.74 17.24 11.81
CA LYS A 89 -26.67 18.15 11.13
C LYS A 89 -27.94 17.28 10.99
N ILE A 90 -29.07 17.52 11.64
CA ILE A 90 -29.77 18.73 12.09
C ILE A 90 -30.53 18.39 13.38
#